data_AF-A0AA50H7J7-F1
#
_entry.id   AF-A0AA50H7J7-F1
#
_cell.length_a   1.000
_cell.length_b   1.000
_cell.length_c   1.000
_cell.angle_alpha   90.00
_cell.angle_beta   90.00
_cell.angle_gamma   90.00
#
_symmetry.space_group_name_H-M   'P 1'
#
loop_
_entity.id
_entity.type
_entity.pdbx_description
1 polymer ?
#
loop_
_entity_poly.entity_id
_entity_poly.type
_entity_poly.pdbx_seq_one_letter_code
_entity_poly.pdbx_strand_id
1 'polypeptide(L)' 'MRTHNHIDIDRDIEELRAELRNAVYPDERRWTETALAKLVAERDAMLAEWRADPEWDKLPF' A
#
# COMPACT_ATOMS: atom_id res chain seq x y z
N MET A 1 -6.91 -15.08 -2.71
CA MET A 1 -7.14 -14.31 -3.96
C MET A 1 -6.86 -12.83 -3.68
N ARG A 2 -5.80 -12.23 -4.25
CA ARG A 2 -5.60 -10.76 -4.11
C ARG A 2 -6.74 -10.07 -4.84
N THR A 3 -7.57 -9.33 -4.11
CA THR A 3 -8.67 -8.57 -4.71
C THR A 3 -8.11 -7.43 -5.56
N HIS A 4 -8.90 -6.94 -6.53
CA HIS A 4 -8.51 -5.84 -7.42
C HIS A 4 -7.97 -4.62 -6.64
N ASN A 5 -8.63 -4.26 -5.52
CA ASN A 5 -8.21 -3.19 -4.63
C ASN A 5 -6.79 -3.37 -4.04
N HIS A 6 -6.34 -4.61 -3.77
CA HIS A 6 -4.98 -4.86 -3.27
C HIS A 6 -3.93 -4.73 -4.38
N ILE A 7 -4.28 -5.05 -5.63
CA ILE A 7 -3.37 -4.86 -6.76
C ILE A 7 -3.20 -3.36 -7.03
N ASP A 8 -4.27 -2.59 -6.90
CA ASP A 8 -4.23 -1.13 -7.05
C ASP A 8 -3.44 -0.46 -5.91
N ILE A 9 -3.63 -0.85 -4.64
CA ILE A 9 -2.89 -0.23 -3.53
C ILE A 9 -1.38 -0.50 -3.60
N ASP A 10 -0.97 -1.70 -4.01
CA ASP A 10 0.45 -2.03 -4.18
C ASP A 10 1.06 -1.26 -5.36
N ARG A 11 0.32 -1.11 -6.47
CA ARG A 11 0.77 -0.29 -7.60
C ARG A 11 0.96 1.16 -7.17
N ASP A 12 -0.04 1.74 -6.51
CA ASP A 12 -0.02 3.14 -6.10
C ASP A 12 1.10 3.40 -5.06
N ILE A 13 1.41 2.44 -4.19
CA ILE A 13 2.59 2.48 -3.31
C ILE A 13 3.90 2.52 -4.11
N GLU A 14 4.05 1.71 -5.15
CA GLU A 14 5.25 1.70 -6.00
C GLU A 14 5.41 2.98 -6.83
N GLU A 15 4.30 3.56 -7.30
CA GLU A 15 4.29 4.86 -7.96
C GLU A 15 4.78 5.97 -7.02
N LEU A 16 4.23 6.06 -5.80
CA LEU A 16 4.70 7.04 -4.81
C LEU A 16 6.15 6.83 -4.39
N ARG A 17 6.62 5.57 -4.32
CA ARG A 17 8.05 5.28 -4.11
C ARG A 17 8.90 5.78 -5.27
N ALA A 18 8.42 5.69 -6.51
CA ALA A 18 9.12 6.21 -7.68
C ALA A 18 9.15 7.74 -7.69
N GLU A 19 8.03 8.39 -7.39
CA GLU A 19 7.95 9.84 -7.22
C GLU A 19 8.90 10.33 -6.13
N LEU A 20 8.92 9.66 -4.97
CA LEU A 20 9.77 10.05 -3.85
C LEU A 20 11.26 10.00 -4.19
N ARG A 21 11.69 9.00 -4.99
CA ARG A 21 13.08 8.91 -5.49
C ARG A 21 13.44 10.08 -6.41
N ASN A 22 12.45 10.65 -7.10
CA ASN A 22 12.63 11.74 -8.06
C ASN A 22 12.29 13.12 -7.50
N ALA A 23 11.68 13.21 -6.31
CA ALA A 23 11.24 14.46 -5.72
C ALA A 23 12.42 15.41 -5.46
N VAL A 24 12.40 16.55 -6.15
CA VAL A 24 13.44 17.59 -6.04
C VAL A 24 13.07 18.61 -4.96
N TYR A 25 11.78 18.94 -4.84
CA TYR A 25 11.31 19.96 -3.92
C TYR A 25 11.00 19.37 -2.54
N PRO A 26 11.40 20.04 -1.43
CA PRO A 26 11.14 19.57 -0.08
C PRO A 26 9.64 19.40 0.23
N ASP A 27 8.81 20.30 -0.27
CA ASP A 27 7.36 20.24 -0.05
C ASP A 27 6.75 19.03 -0.78
N GLU A 28 7.09 18.86 -2.06
CA GLU A 28 6.68 17.69 -2.86
C GLU A 28 7.08 16.39 -2.16
N ARG A 29 8.35 16.28 -1.71
CA ARG A 29 8.83 15.14 -0.93
C ARG A 29 7.96 14.85 0.29
N ARG A 30 7.65 15.89 1.07
CA ARG A 30 6.84 15.75 2.30
C ARG A 30 5.41 15.31 2.00
N TRP A 31 4.81 15.82 0.92
CA TRP A 31 3.49 15.39 0.46
C TRP A 31 3.50 13.93 0.02
N THR A 32 4.47 13.53 -0.80
CA THR A 32 4.62 12.15 -1.27
C THR A 32 4.89 11.18 -0.11
N GLU A 33 5.73 11.54 0.87
CA GLU A 33 5.97 10.74 2.08
C GLU A 33 4.68 10.53 2.89
N THR A 34 3.88 11.59 3.06
CA THR A 34 2.62 11.51 3.80
C THR A 34 1.61 10.61 3.08
N ALA A 35 1.49 10.75 1.76
CA ALA A 35 0.63 9.91 0.94
C ALA A 35 1.06 8.44 0.98
N LEU A 36 2.36 8.18 0.85
CA LEU A 36 2.93 6.83 0.91
C LEU A 36 2.68 6.19 2.28
N ALA A 37 2.89 6.91 3.38
CA ALA A 37 2.63 6.41 4.72
C ALA A 37 1.17 6.02 4.92
N LYS A 38 0.23 6.81 4.37
CA LYS A 38 -1.21 6.52 4.44
C LYS A 38 -1.57 5.23 3.70
N LEU A 39 -1.11 5.07 2.46
CA LEU A 39 -1.43 3.87 1.66
C LEU A 39 -0.76 2.61 2.21
N VAL A 40 0.46 2.72 2.74
CA VAL A 40 1.11 1.61 3.44
C VAL A 40 0.30 1.17 4.66
N ALA A 41 -0.19 2.12 5.46
CA ALA A 41 -1.02 1.81 6.63
C ALA A 41 -2.36 1.18 6.24
N GLU A 42 -2.99 1.65 5.17
CA GLU A 42 -4.25 1.08 4.65
C GLU A 42 -4.05 -0.36 4.15
N ARG A 43 -2.99 -0.62 3.37
CA ARG A 43 -2.64 -1.98 2.95
C ARG A 43 -2.38 -2.89 4.16
N ASP A 44 -1.65 -2.40 5.16
CA ASP A 44 -1.33 -3.19 6.35
C ASP A 44 -2.58 -3.50 7.18
N ALA A 45 -3.54 -2.56 7.25
CA ALA A 45 -4.85 -2.79 7.87
C ALA A 45 -5.64 -3.86 7.10
N MET A 46 -5.72 -3.77 5.76
CA MET A 46 -6.38 -4.79 4.94
C MET A 46 -5.74 -6.17 5.11
N LEU A 47 -4.41 -6.25 5.14
CA LEU A 47 -3.69 -7.50 5.38
C LEU A 47 -3.91 -8.05 6.79
N ALA A 48 -4.06 -7.18 7.79
CA ALA A 48 -4.38 -7.59 9.16
C ALA A 48 -5.81 -8.14 9.25
N GLU A 49 -6.78 -7.49 8.61
CA GLU A 49 -8.16 -7.97 8.50
C GLU A 49 -8.22 -9.35 7.83
N TRP A 50 -7.50 -9.51 6.72
CA TRP A 50 -7.42 -10.79 6.01
C TRP A 50 -6.78 -11.89 6.84
N ARG A 51 -5.70 -11.61 7.57
CA ARG A 51 -5.09 -12.60 8.49
C ARG A 51 -5.99 -12.96 9.67
N ALA A 52 -6.88 -12.05 10.09
CA ALA A 52 -7.84 -12.30 11.14
C ALA A 52 -9.02 -13.17 10.64
N ASP A 53 -9.19 -13.33 9.32
CA ASP A 53 -10.16 -14.24 8.75
C ASP A 53 -9.73 -15.70 9.01
N PRO A 54 -10.53 -16.50 9.74
CA PRO A 54 -10.19 -17.89 10.07
C PRO A 54 -10.16 -18.82 8.84
N GLU A 55 -10.62 -18.36 7.67
CA GLU A 55 -10.50 -19.08 6.40
C GLU A 55 -9.26 -18.68 5.58
N TRP A 56 -8.47 -17.72 6.05
CA TRP A 56 -7.24 -17.25 5.38
C TRP A 56 -6.25 -18.38 5.05
N ASP A 57 -6.05 -19.31 5.99
CA ASP A 57 -5.16 -20.47 5.81
C ASP A 57 -5.74 -21.56 4.89
N LYS A 58 -7.03 -21.46 4.52
CA LYS A 58 -7.71 -22.42 3.65
C LYS A 58 -7.83 -21.93 2.20
N LEU A 59 -7.51 -20.67 1.93
CA LEU A 59 -7.55 -20.13 0.58
C LEU A 59 -6.29 -20.56 -0.17
N PRO A 60 -6.41 -21.17 -1.37
CA PRO A 60 -5.25 -21.50 -2.18
C PRO A 60 -4.58 -20.18 -2.59
N PHE A 61 -3.32 -20.05 -2.21
CA PHE A 61 -2.43 -18.96 -2.59
C PHE A 61 -2.07 -19.04 -4.08
#